data_AF-A0A3B0Z4A6-F1
#
_entry.id   AF-A0A3B0Z4A6-F1
#
_cell.length_a   1.000
_cell.length_b   1.000
_cell.length_c   1.000
_cell.angle_alpha   90.00
_cell.angle_beta   90.00
_cell.angle_gamma   90.00
#
_symmetry.space_group_name_H-M   'P 1'
#
loop_
_entity.id
_entity.type
_entity.pdbx_description
1 polymer ?
#
loop_
_entity_poly.entity_id
_entity_poly.type
_entity_poly.pdbx_seq_one_letter_code
_entity_poly.pdbx_strand_id
1 'polypeptide(L)'
;MLYTNIPILTFEEATEKLRWYCLRWRIEVYFKVIKSGFKVEDCRLENAERLIRYLAVVSIVAWRVYWLTLVARTAPETSALLFLDDFGWKILFAKFNSNKKIPQREPNMKQVTT
;
A
#
# COMPACT_ATOMS: atom_id res chain seq x y z
N MET A 1 0.69 15.98 -23.44
CA MET A 1 -0.27 17.09 -23.26
C MET A 1 -1.26 16.67 -22.16
N LEU A 2 -1.47 17.50 -21.13
CA LEU A 2 -2.39 17.24 -20.02
C LEU A 2 -3.51 18.29 -20.08
N TYR A 3 -4.76 17.83 -20.13
CA TYR A 3 -5.94 18.70 -20.05
C TYR A 3 -6.53 18.61 -18.65
N THR A 4 -6.89 19.75 -18.07
CA THR A 4 -7.48 19.81 -16.73
C THR A 4 -8.54 20.91 -16.67
N ASN A 5 -9.53 20.72 -15.79
CA ASN A 5 -10.53 21.72 -15.44
C ASN A 5 -10.10 22.59 -14.24
N ILE A 6 -8.90 22.35 -13.71
CA ILE A 6 -8.32 23.12 -12.61
C ILE A 6 -7.61 24.35 -13.19
N PRO A 7 -7.85 25.57 -12.68
CA PRO A 7 -7.18 26.77 -13.18
C PRO A 7 -5.67 26.68 -12.93
N ILE A 8 -4.89 27.16 -13.90
CA ILE A 8 -3.42 27.25 -13.85
C ILE A 8 -3.05 28.66 -14.33
N LEU A 9 -2.65 29.50 -13.39
CA LEU A 9 -2.28 30.90 -13.59
C LEU A 9 -0.76 31.12 -13.44
N THR A 10 -0.06 30.20 -12.77
CA THR A 10 1.38 30.29 -12.49
C THR A 10 2.13 29.03 -12.93
N PHE A 11 3.45 29.15 -13.11
CA PHE A 11 4.31 28.02 -13.46
C PHE A 11 4.37 26.99 -12.32
N GLU A 12 4.34 27.47 -11.08
CA GLU A 12 4.32 26.66 -9.87
C GLU A 12 3.06 25.79 -9.82
N GLU A 13 1.89 26.36 -10.14
CA GLU A 13 0.63 25.62 -10.24
C GLU A 13 0.67 24.56 -11.34
N ALA A 14 1.24 24.89 -12.51
CA ALA A 14 1.40 23.93 -13.60
C ALA A 14 2.28 22.74 -13.18
N THR A 15 3.40 23.03 -12.50
CA THR A 15 4.35 22.04 -12.00
C THR A 15 3.70 21.15 -10.94
N GLU A 16 2.90 21.71 -10.05
CA GLU A 16 2.13 20.94 -9.07
C GLU A 16 1.19 19.94 -9.76
N LYS A 17 0.46 20.36 -10.79
CA LYS A 17 -0.53 19.48 -11.46
C LYS A 17 0.17 18.37 -12.22
N LEU A 18 1.35 18.67 -12.79
CA LEU A 18 2.23 17.66 -13.36
C LEU A 18 2.66 16.64 -12.30
N ARG A 19 3.09 17.09 -11.11
CA ARG A 19 3.43 16.19 -9.99
C ARG A 19 2.25 15.31 -9.59
N TRP A 20 1.03 15.86 -9.52
CA TRP A 20 -0.16 15.07 -9.24
C TRP A 20 -0.40 14.00 -10.32
N TYR A 21 -0.30 14.37 -11.60
CA TYR A 21 -0.49 13.42 -12.69
C TYR A 21 0.59 12.32 -12.71
N CYS A 22 1.83 12.62 -12.30
CA CYS A 22 2.87 11.60 -12.12
C CYS A 22 2.48 10.54 -11.09
N LEU A 23 1.64 10.87 -10.10
CA LEU A 23 1.14 9.90 -9.12
C LEU A 23 0.10 8.93 -9.70
N ARG A 24 -0.41 9.15 -10.92
CA ARG A 24 -1.38 8.26 -11.59
C ARG A 24 -0.90 6.81 -11.65
N TRP A 25 0.41 6.58 -11.83
CA TRP A 25 1.00 5.24 -11.89
C TRP A 25 0.72 4.37 -10.64
N ARG A 26 0.39 4.98 -9.50
CA ARG A 26 0.00 4.29 -8.26
C ARG A 26 -1.13 3.28 -8.46
N ILE A 27 -2.10 3.57 -9.34
CA ILE A 27 -3.19 2.63 -9.62
C ILE A 27 -2.70 1.37 -10.34
N GLU A 28 -1.67 1.49 -11.19
CA GLU A 28 -1.08 0.37 -11.91
C GLU A 28 -0.30 -0.54 -10.95
N VAL A 29 0.38 0.06 -9.96
CA VAL A 29 1.02 -0.71 -8.88
C VAL A 29 -0.01 -1.45 -8.04
N TYR A 30 -1.16 -0.83 -7.73
CA TYR A 30 -2.26 -1.51 -7.05
C TYR A 30 -2.78 -2.72 -7.85
N PHE A 31 -3.03 -2.56 -9.16
CA PHE A 31 -3.43 -3.69 -10.01
C PHE A 31 -2.33 -4.76 -10.13
N LYS A 32 -1.06 -4.37 -10.11
CA LYS A 32 0.07 -5.32 -10.03
C LYS A 32 0.05 -6.14 -8.74
N VAL A 33 -0.29 -5.53 -7.60
CA VAL A 33 -0.45 -6.26 -6.32
C VAL A 33 -1.58 -7.29 -6.44
N ILE A 34 -2.72 -6.93 -7.02
CA ILE A 34 -3.83 -7.86 -7.24
C ILE A 34 -3.43 -9.01 -8.19
N LYS A 35 -2.89 -8.69 -9.36
CA LYS A 35 -2.63 -9.66 -10.42
C LYS A 35 -1.40 -10.52 -10.15
N SER A 36 -0.26 -9.91 -9.86
CA SER A 36 1.00 -10.64 -9.68
C SER A 36 1.28 -11.01 -8.21
N GLY A 37 0.82 -10.20 -7.26
CA GLY A 37 0.99 -10.47 -5.83
C GLY A 37 0.03 -11.53 -5.32
N PHE A 38 -1.27 -11.28 -5.46
CA PHE A 38 -2.34 -12.21 -5.05
C PHE A 38 -2.64 -13.29 -6.09
N LYS A 39 -2.11 -13.16 -7.32
CA LYS A 39 -2.30 -14.16 -8.39
C LYS A 39 -3.77 -14.48 -8.68
N VAL A 40 -4.63 -13.46 -8.64
CA VAL A 40 -6.08 -13.65 -8.79
C VAL A 40 -6.47 -14.27 -10.13
N GLU A 41 -5.63 -14.11 -11.16
CA GLU A 41 -5.84 -14.68 -12.49
C GLU A 41 -5.57 -16.19 -12.53
N ASP A 42 -4.81 -16.73 -11.57
CA ASP A 42 -4.58 -18.17 -11.40
C ASP A 42 -5.74 -18.86 -10.66
N CYS A 43 -6.68 -18.08 -10.12
CA CYS A 43 -7.80 -18.58 -9.34
C CYS A 43 -8.83 -19.26 -10.28
N ARG A 44 -8.85 -20.59 -10.28
CA ARG A 44 -9.77 -21.40 -11.11
C ARG A 44 -11.16 -21.54 -10.48
N LEU A 45 -11.81 -20.40 -10.21
CA LEU A 45 -13.20 -20.41 -9.77
C LEU A 45 -14.10 -20.71 -10.96
N GLU A 46 -14.97 -21.70 -10.80
CA GLU A 46 -15.84 -22.23 -11.88
C GLU A 46 -16.81 -21.18 -12.44
N ASN A 47 -17.26 -20.23 -11.61
CA ASN A 47 -18.33 -19.27 -11.95
C ASN A 47 -17.82 -17.82 -11.85
N ALA A 48 -18.17 -17.00 -12.84
CA ALA A 48 -17.81 -15.58 -12.89
C ALA A 48 -18.26 -14.80 -11.64
N GLU A 49 -19.45 -15.09 -11.10
CA GLU A 49 -19.92 -14.46 -9.86
C GLU A 49 -19.04 -14.76 -8.64
N ARG A 50 -18.52 -15.99 -8.55
CA ARG A 50 -17.59 -16.37 -7.47
C ARG A 50 -16.28 -15.59 -7.61
N LEU A 51 -15.80 -15.43 -8.84
CA LEU A 51 -14.61 -14.62 -9.12
C LEU A 51 -14.81 -13.15 -8.73
N ILE A 52 -15.97 -12.55 -9.02
CA ILE A 52 -16.27 -11.17 -8.64
C ILE A 52 -16.27 -11.02 -7.11
N ARG A 53 -16.91 -11.93 -6.37
CA ARG A 53 -16.93 -11.90 -4.89
C ARG A 53 -15.53 -12.07 -4.31
N TYR A 54 -14.73 -12.97 -4.87
CA TYR A 54 -13.33 -13.15 -4.49
C TYR A 54 -12.51 -11.88 -4.74
N LEU A 55 -12.62 -11.29 -5.93
CA LEU A 55 -11.93 -10.06 -6.30
C LEU A 55 -12.31 -8.90 -5.37
N ALA A 56 -13.57 -8.79 -4.93
CA ALA A 56 -14.00 -7.77 -3.99
C ALA A 56 -13.24 -7.86 -2.66
N VAL A 57 -13.12 -9.06 -2.09
CA VAL A 57 -12.38 -9.28 -0.83
C VAL A 57 -10.89 -9.06 -1.05
N VAL A 58 -10.31 -9.62 -2.12
CA VAL A 58 -8.89 -9.45 -2.43
C VAL A 58 -8.54 -7.98 -2.64
N SER A 59 -9.41 -7.20 -3.28
CA SER A 59 -9.18 -5.76 -3.51
C SER A 59 -8.94 -5.00 -2.20
N ILE A 60 -9.70 -5.32 -1.14
CA ILE A 60 -9.54 -4.68 0.18
C ILE A 60 -8.18 -5.04 0.79
N VAL A 61 -7.80 -6.32 0.74
CA VAL A 61 -6.52 -6.79 1.31
C VAL A 61 -5.34 -6.28 0.49
N ALA A 62 -5.43 -6.32 -0.84
CA ALA A 62 -4.44 -5.81 -1.76
C ALA A 62 -4.20 -4.30 -1.55
N TRP A 63 -5.27 -3.54 -1.30
CA TRP A 63 -5.15 -2.12 -0.95
C TRP A 63 -4.36 -1.92 0.35
N ARG A 64 -4.64 -2.71 1.38
CA ARG A 64 -3.89 -2.64 2.66
C ARG A 64 -2.41 -2.95 2.47
N VAL A 65 -2.07 -4.00 1.72
CA VAL A 65 -0.67 -4.36 1.41
C VAL A 65 0.02 -3.27 0.59
N TYR A 66 -0.67 -2.76 -0.43
CA TYR A 66 -0.17 -1.67 -1.25
C TYR A 66 0.08 -0.41 -0.41
N TRP A 67 -0.88 -0.01 0.43
CA TRP A 67 -0.79 1.19 1.25
C TRP A 67 0.31 1.10 2.29
N LEU A 68 0.48 -0.04 2.96
CA LEU A 68 1.57 -0.31 3.88
C LEU A 68 2.93 -0.13 3.19
N THR A 69 3.08 -0.69 1.98
CA THR A 69 4.31 -0.54 1.18
C THR A 69 4.54 0.89 0.73
N LEU A 70 3.47 1.61 0.36
CA LEU A 70 3.55 3.00 -0.07
C LEU A 70 4.01 3.91 1.08
N VAL A 71 3.39 3.79 2.26
CA VAL A 71 3.73 4.62 3.43
C VAL A 71 5.15 4.34 3.89
N ALA A 72 5.59 3.08 3.93
CA ALA A 72 6.96 2.75 4.27
C ALA A 72 8.01 3.44 3.36
N ARG A 73 7.66 3.70 2.09
CA ARG A 73 8.55 4.39 1.14
C ARG A 73 8.44 5.91 1.19
N THR A 74 7.24 6.45 1.36
CA THR A 74 7.01 7.91 1.30
C THR A 74 7.11 8.60 2.66
N ALA A 75 6.85 7.88 3.74
CA ALA A 75 6.85 8.37 5.11
C ALA A 75 7.40 7.30 6.07
N PRO A 76 8.69 6.94 5.94
CA PRO A 76 9.30 5.84 6.71
C PRO A 76 9.27 6.05 8.22
N GLU A 77 9.22 7.30 8.67
CA GLU A 77 9.23 7.70 10.09
C GLU A 77 7.83 7.69 10.74
N THR A 78 6.77 7.43 9.97
CA THR A 78 5.42 7.28 10.52
C THR A 78 5.37 6.09 11.48
N SER A 79 4.58 6.19 12.56
CA SER A 79 4.39 5.08 13.51
C SER A 79 3.77 3.87 12.79
N ALA A 80 4.30 2.68 13.08
CA ALA A 80 3.73 1.43 12.59
C ALA A 80 2.32 1.17 13.12
N LEU A 81 1.90 1.88 14.18
CA LEU A 81 0.54 1.79 14.73
C LEU A 81 -0.56 2.23 13.77
N LEU A 82 -0.22 2.91 12.68
CA LEU A 82 -1.16 3.21 11.61
C LEU A 82 -1.72 1.93 10.94
N PHE A 83 -0.96 0.83 10.97
CA PHE A 83 -1.31 -0.42 10.30
C PHE A 83 -1.39 -1.63 11.23
N LEU A 84 -0.58 -1.66 12.27
CA LEU A 84 -0.49 -2.78 13.22
C LEU A 84 -0.93 -2.30 14.59
N ASP A 85 -1.81 -3.03 15.24
CA ASP A 85 -2.09 -2.80 16.65
C ASP A 85 -0.88 -3.18 17.52
N ASP A 86 -0.94 -2.82 18.80
CA ASP A 86 0.16 -3.04 19.75
C ASP A 86 0.58 -4.52 19.81
N PHE A 87 -0.38 -5.45 19.73
CA PHE A 87 -0.10 -6.87 19.68
C PHE A 87 0.50 -7.29 18.33
N GLY A 88 -0.05 -6.81 17.21
CA GLY A 88 0.34 -7.18 15.86
C GLY A 88 1.81 -6.89 15.56
N TRP A 89 2.32 -5.70 15.91
CA TRP A 89 3.72 -5.38 15.66
C TRP A 89 4.67 -6.17 16.57
N LYS A 90 4.27 -6.44 17.83
CA LYS A 90 5.06 -7.25 18.77
C LYS A 90 5.17 -8.70 18.30
N ILE A 91 4.07 -9.28 17.83
CA ILE A 91 4.05 -10.64 17.26
C ILE A 91 4.95 -10.70 16.03
N LEU A 92 4.83 -9.73 15.13
CA LEU A 92 5.67 -9.65 13.94
C LEU A 92 7.15 -9.52 14.31
N PHE A 93 7.48 -8.65 15.27
CA PHE A 93 8.84 -8.47 15.75
C PHE A 93 9.42 -9.77 16.33
N ALA A 94 8.68 -10.43 17.23
CA ALA A 94 9.10 -11.68 17.85
C ALA A 94 9.32 -12.81 16.83
N LYS A 95 8.47 -12.87 15.78
CA LYS A 95 8.59 -13.87 14.71
C LYS A 95 9.85 -13.68 13.87
N PHE A 96 10.21 -12.45 13.52
CA PHE A 96 11.35 -12.17 12.65
C PHE A 96 12.65 -11.84 13.41
N ASN A 97 12.59 -11.60 14.72
CA ASN A 97 13.75 -11.32 15.58
C ASN A 97 13.75 -12.22 16.82
N SER A 98 13.78 -13.55 16.61
CA SER A 98 13.56 -14.58 17.65
C SER A 98 14.49 -14.51 18.88
N ASN A 99 15.58 -13.74 18.82
CA ASN A 99 16.58 -13.60 19.88
C ASN A 99 16.74 -12.16 20.42
N LYS A 100 15.86 -11.21 20.03
CA LYS A 100 15.93 -9.82 20.51
C LYS A 100 14.78 -9.52 21.47
N LYS A 101 15.05 -8.72 22.49
CA LYS A 101 14.00 -8.16 23.36
C LYS A 101 13.11 -7.23 22.54
N ILE A 102 11.80 -7.30 22.79
CA ILE A 102 10.82 -6.40 22.19
C ILE A 102 11.16 -4.97 22.61
N PRO A 103 11.30 -4.02 21.65
CA PRO A 103 11.51 -2.61 21.96
C PRO A 103 10.43 -2.03 22.86
N GLN A 104 10.78 -1.08 23.73
CA GLN A 104 9.79 -0.35 24.54
C GLN A 104 9.09 0.77 23.75
N ARG A 105 9.74 1.26 22.69
CA ARG A 105 9.19 2.29 21.80
C ARG A 105 8.59 1.64 20.57
N GLU A 106 7.45 2.14 20.14
CA GLU A 106 6.80 1.73 18.90
C GLU A 106 7.74 1.88 17.70
N PRO A 107 7.80 0.85 16.83
CA PRO A 107 8.62 0.94 15.64
C PRO A 107 8.00 1.89 14.61
N ASN A 108 8.86 2.47 13.78
CA ASN A 108 8.40 3.20 12.60
C ASN A 108 8.13 2.24 11.42
N MET A 109 7.49 2.75 10.37
CA MET A 109 7.15 1.95 9.19
C MET A 109 8.36 1.30 8.51
N LYS A 110 9.52 1.96 8.54
CA LYS A 110 10.77 1.41 8.00
C LYS A 110 11.22 0.15 8.72
N GLN A 111 11.13 0.14 10.05
CA GLN A 111 11.55 -0.98 10.89
C GLN A 111 10.65 -2.21 10.79
N VAL A 112 9.36 -2.02 10.44
CA VAL A 112 8.39 -3.12 10.31
C VAL A 112 8.41 -3.76 8.91
N THR A 113 8.86 -3.03 7.90
CA THR A 113 8.81 -3.48 6.49
C THR A 113 10.14 -3.98 5.93
N THR A 114 11.24 -3.83 6.69
CA THR A 114 12.60 -4.31 6.35
C THR A 114 12.90 -5.60 7.10
#